data_AF-A0AAN7V5M4-F1
#
_entry.id   AF-A0AAN7V5M4-F1
#
_cell.length_a   1.000
_cell.length_b   1.000
_cell.length_c   1.000
_cell.angle_alpha   90.00
_cell.angle_beta   90.00
_cell.angle_gamma   90.00
#
_symmetry.space_group_name_H-M   'P 1'
#
loop_
_entity.id
_entity.type
_entity.pdbx_description
1 polymer ?
#
loop_
_entity_poly.entity_id
_entity_poly.type
_entity_poly.pdbx_seq_one_letter_code
_entity_poly.pdbx_strand_id
1 'polypeptide(L)'
;MACDSDCNDCTATCSGKPPVDIEDYKAETHRLQALVKELEEKLSAQSLDNGSNTAPQDATPEKAHLRSAAWFDRPDDRSMQTLYIERYLNYGMTEEELLSGKPIIGIAQSGSDIAPCNRHHQVLAKRVREGIRSAGGIAFDSPHIRFKRPREDLRPRSTVTLHISL
;
A
#
# COMPACT_ATOMS: atom_id res chain seq x y z
N MET A 1 -3.37 43.03 28.33
CA MET A 1 -3.30 43.03 29.79
C MET A 1 -3.30 41.59 30.24
N ALA A 2 -2.34 41.21 31.08
CA ALA A 2 -2.04 39.84 31.47
C ALA A 2 -3.18 39.22 32.30
N CYS A 3 -3.38 37.90 32.19
CA CYS A 3 -4.05 37.14 33.22
C CYS A 3 -2.98 36.66 34.21
N ASP A 4 -2.84 37.41 35.30
CA ASP A 4 -2.22 36.96 36.55
C ASP A 4 -3.25 36.12 37.30
N SER A 5 -3.07 34.79 37.34
CA SER A 5 -3.35 33.88 38.47
C SER A 5 -3.57 32.43 38.00
N ASP A 6 -3.13 31.51 38.86
CA ASP A 6 -3.14 30.06 38.68
C ASP A 6 -4.55 29.52 38.41
N CYS A 7 -4.75 28.98 37.21
CA CYS A 7 -5.99 28.35 36.80
C CYS A 7 -6.07 26.93 37.38
N ASN A 8 -6.44 26.83 38.66
CA ASN A 8 -6.64 25.55 39.34
C ASN A 8 -8.09 25.29 39.78
N ASP A 9 -9.06 25.99 39.19
CA ASP A 9 -10.47 25.63 39.31
C ASP A 9 -11.18 25.77 37.95
N CYS A 10 -11.59 24.64 37.40
CA CYS A 10 -12.16 24.50 36.05
C CYS A 10 -13.64 24.91 35.99
N THR A 11 -13.97 26.15 36.38
CA THR A 11 -15.38 26.63 36.34
C THR A 11 -15.61 27.88 35.48
N ALA A 12 -14.71 28.23 34.56
CA ALA A 12 -14.96 29.30 33.59
C ALA A 12 -14.55 28.94 32.15
N THR A 13 -15.55 28.50 31.40
CA THR A 13 -15.72 28.46 29.92
C THR A 13 -14.54 28.86 29.04
N CYS A 14 -13.79 27.86 28.56
CA CYS A 14 -12.95 27.97 27.37
C CYS A 14 -13.73 27.51 26.14
N SER A 15 -13.87 28.40 25.15
CA SER A 15 -14.30 28.13 23.77
C SER A 15 -15.70 27.54 23.57
N GLY A 16 -16.73 28.40 23.67
CA GLY A 16 -17.81 28.59 22.67
C GLY A 16 -18.58 27.41 22.05
N LYS A 17 -18.38 26.16 22.48
CA LYS A 17 -19.19 25.01 22.10
C LYS A 17 -19.82 24.48 23.39
N PRO A 18 -21.16 24.47 23.52
CA PRO A 18 -21.79 23.82 24.66
C PRO A 18 -21.31 22.36 24.68
N PRO A 19 -21.17 21.75 25.88
CA PRO A 19 -20.91 20.32 25.98
C PRO A 19 -21.95 19.59 25.13
N VAL A 20 -21.50 18.89 24.09
CA VAL A 20 -22.40 18.18 23.18
C VAL A 20 -23.03 17.04 23.97
N ASP A 21 -24.35 17.05 24.11
CA ASP A 21 -25.09 16.02 24.83
C ASP A 21 -24.91 14.67 24.09
N ILE A 22 -24.66 13.60 24.84
CA ILE A 22 -24.47 12.26 24.28
C ILE A 22 -25.74 11.81 23.53
N GLU A 23 -26.91 12.30 23.92
CA GLU A 23 -28.17 11.99 23.26
C GLU A 23 -28.27 12.58 21.83
N ASP A 24 -27.55 13.68 21.53
CA ASP A 24 -27.48 14.22 20.17
C ASP A 24 -26.75 13.26 19.21
N TYR A 25 -25.71 12.58 19.69
CA TYR A 25 -24.97 11.61 18.88
C TYR A 25 -25.77 10.33 18.64
N LYS A 26 -26.59 9.91 19.60
CA LYS A 26 -27.49 8.76 19.41
C LYS A 26 -28.55 9.07 18.36
N ALA A 27 -29.15 10.25 18.42
CA ALA A 27 -30.12 10.70 17.43
C ALA A 27 -29.50 10.76 16.02
N GLU A 28 -28.29 11.29 15.89
CA GLU A 28 -27.60 11.36 14.60
C GLU A 28 -27.19 9.96 14.09
N THR A 29 -26.76 9.07 14.99
CA THR A 29 -26.44 7.69 14.61
C THR A 29 -27.67 6.95 14.08
N HIS A 30 -28.83 7.12 14.73
CA HIS A 30 -30.08 6.53 14.26
C HIS A 30 -30.54 7.13 12.92
N ARG A 31 -30.34 8.44 12.71
CA ARG A 31 -30.60 9.09 11.42
C ARG A 31 -29.72 8.52 10.31
N LEU A 32 -28.43 8.37 10.57
CA LEU A 32 -27.47 7.82 9.59
C LEU A 32 -27.79 6.36 9.25
N GLN A 33 -28.17 5.55 10.24
CA GLN A 33 -28.61 4.17 10.02
C GLN A 33 -29.88 4.11 9.15
N ALA A 34 -30.83 5.04 9.35
CA ALA A 34 -32.03 5.13 8.53
C ALA A 34 -31.71 5.53 7.07
N LEU A 35 -30.78 6.47 6.87
CA LEU A 35 -30.35 6.87 5.53
C LEU A 35 -29.61 5.75 4.79
N VAL A 36 -28.76 4.99 5.49
CA VAL A 36 -28.05 3.84 4.89
C VAL A 36 -29.07 2.81 4.41
N LYS A 37 -30.09 2.50 5.23
CA LYS A 37 -31.14 1.56 4.84
C LYS A 37 -31.91 2.03 3.59
N GLU A 38 -32.26 3.31 3.51
CA GLU A 38 -32.92 3.88 2.32
C GLU A 38 -32.02 3.81 1.07
N LEU A 39 -30.71 4.04 1.24
CA LEU A 39 -29.74 3.93 0.16
C LEU A 39 -29.59 2.48 -0.32
N GLU A 40 -29.58 1.51 0.59
CA GLU A 40 -29.54 0.08 0.28
C GLU A 40 -30.79 -0.35 -0.50
N GLU A 41 -31.97 0.14 -0.10
CA GLU A 41 -33.23 -0.08 -0.84
C GLU A 41 -33.13 0.52 -2.26
N LYS A 42 -32.61 1.75 -2.40
CA LYS A 42 -32.39 2.38 -3.71
C LYS A 42 -31.37 1.64 -4.57
N LEU A 43 -30.29 1.15 -3.97
CA LEU A 43 -29.25 0.37 -4.64
C LEU A 43 -29.81 -0.98 -5.13
N SER A 44 -30.66 -1.62 -4.33
CA SER A 44 -31.35 -2.86 -4.71
C SER A 44 -32.34 -2.66 -5.86
N ALA A 45 -32.96 -1.47 -5.96
CA ALA A 45 -33.83 -1.12 -7.07
C ALA A 45 -33.04 -0.80 -8.37
N GLN A 46 -31.79 -0.35 -8.26
CA GLN A 46 -30.91 -0.03 -9.39
C GLN A 46 -30.14 -1.23 -9.95
N SER A 47 -30.27 -2.43 -9.38
CA SER A 47 -29.47 -3.61 -9.78
C SER A 47 -29.88 -4.25 -11.12
N LEU A 48 -30.51 -3.51 -12.04
CA LEU A 48 -30.86 -3.99 -13.38
C LEU A 48 -30.17 -3.26 -14.55
N ASP A 49 -29.37 -2.21 -14.29
CA ASP A 49 -28.70 -1.44 -15.37
C ASP A 49 -27.17 -1.41 -15.27
N ASN A 50 -26.54 -2.46 -14.72
CA ASN A 50 -25.10 -2.66 -14.88
C ASN A 50 -24.83 -3.90 -15.74
N GLY A 51 -24.70 -3.65 -17.04
CA GLY A 51 -24.24 -4.63 -18.01
C GLY A 51 -22.93 -5.32 -17.60
N SER A 52 -22.94 -6.64 -17.78
CA SER A 52 -21.80 -7.58 -17.80
C SER A 52 -20.84 -7.56 -16.60
N ASN A 53 -21.21 -8.30 -15.55
CA ASN A 53 -20.26 -9.12 -14.79
C ASN A 53 -20.78 -10.56 -14.72
N THR A 54 -20.89 -11.21 -15.88
CA THR A 54 -20.86 -12.67 -15.93
C THR A 54 -19.43 -13.11 -15.68
N ALA A 55 -19.16 -13.61 -14.48
CA ALA A 55 -17.95 -14.35 -14.20
C ALA A 55 -17.83 -15.49 -15.22
N PRO A 56 -16.76 -15.57 -16.03
CA PRO A 56 -16.52 -16.73 -16.87
C PRO A 56 -16.08 -17.87 -15.95
N GLN A 57 -17.03 -18.73 -15.58
CA GLN A 57 -16.71 -20.07 -15.13
C GLN A 57 -16.39 -20.88 -16.39
N ASP A 58 -15.18 -21.44 -16.42
CA ASP A 58 -14.60 -22.27 -17.49
C ASP A 58 -13.66 -21.58 -18.52
N ALA A 59 -12.88 -20.59 -18.07
CA ALA A 59 -11.66 -20.22 -18.77
C ALA A 59 -10.49 -21.11 -18.31
N THR A 60 -9.85 -21.86 -19.22
CA THR A 60 -8.40 -22.11 -19.14
C THR A 60 -7.75 -20.81 -18.67
N PRO A 61 -6.83 -20.78 -17.69
CA PRO A 61 -6.39 -19.53 -17.08
C PRO A 61 -5.80 -18.65 -18.17
N GLU A 62 -6.63 -17.75 -18.70
CA GLU A 62 -6.22 -16.66 -19.56
C GLU A 62 -5.13 -15.97 -18.75
N LYS A 63 -3.92 -15.87 -19.31
CA LYS A 63 -2.73 -15.41 -18.58
C LYS A 63 -3.12 -14.17 -17.80
N ALA A 64 -3.25 -14.31 -16.48
CA ALA A 64 -3.82 -13.26 -15.65
C ALA A 64 -3.04 -11.97 -15.94
N HIS A 65 -3.75 -10.93 -16.35
CA HIS A 65 -3.11 -9.67 -16.76
C HIS A 65 -2.25 -9.16 -15.61
N LEU A 66 -0.93 -9.23 -15.80
CA LEU A 66 0.01 -8.88 -14.74
C LEU A 66 0.11 -7.36 -14.64
N ARG A 67 0.17 -6.83 -13.43
CA ARG A 67 0.42 -5.39 -13.19
C ARG A 67 1.72 -4.88 -13.85
N SER A 68 2.68 -5.76 -14.15
CA SER A 68 3.91 -5.44 -14.87
C SER A 68 3.66 -5.11 -16.35
N ALA A 69 2.58 -5.60 -16.96
CA ALA A 69 2.22 -5.27 -18.33
C ALA A 69 1.92 -3.78 -18.49
N ALA A 70 1.33 -3.14 -17.48
CA ALA A 70 1.11 -1.69 -17.47
C ALA A 70 2.40 -0.85 -17.55
N TRP A 71 3.58 -1.44 -17.41
CA TRP A 71 4.88 -0.78 -17.60
C TRP A 71 5.58 -1.24 -18.88
N PHE A 72 5.61 -2.55 -19.14
CA PHE A 72 6.43 -3.15 -20.20
C PHE A 72 5.65 -3.55 -21.45
N ASP A 73 4.32 -3.60 -21.41
CA ASP A 73 3.46 -4.01 -22.51
C ASP A 73 2.25 -3.05 -22.59
N ARG A 74 2.58 -1.79 -22.88
CA ARG A 74 1.65 -0.66 -22.94
C ARG A 74 1.24 -0.37 -24.38
N PRO A 75 0.06 -0.81 -24.84
CA PRO A 75 -0.41 -0.51 -26.19
C PRO A 75 -0.82 0.96 -26.37
N ASP A 76 -1.13 1.65 -25.27
CA ASP A 76 -1.59 3.04 -25.23
C ASP A 76 -0.45 4.05 -25.47
N ASP A 77 0.75 3.78 -24.94
CA ASP A 77 1.92 4.64 -25.09
C ASP A 77 3.22 3.84 -25.27
N ARG A 78 3.60 3.66 -26.53
CA ARG A 78 4.85 2.97 -26.91
C ARG A 78 6.11 3.78 -26.62
N SER A 79 6.01 5.11 -26.48
CA SER A 79 7.16 5.94 -26.16
C SER A 79 7.60 5.71 -24.71
N MET A 80 6.63 5.66 -23.79
CA MET A 80 6.87 5.38 -22.37
C MET A 80 7.34 3.94 -22.15
N GLN A 81 6.78 2.97 -22.87
CA GLN A 81 7.25 1.58 -22.86
C GLN A 81 8.75 1.49 -23.19
N THR A 82 9.17 2.11 -24.31
CA THR A 82 10.56 2.12 -24.76
C THR A 82 11.49 2.71 -23.71
N LEU A 83 11.11 3.84 -23.10
CA LEU A 83 11.89 4.50 -22.04
C LEU A 83 12.10 3.61 -20.82
N TYR A 84 11.05 2.89 -20.40
CA TYR A 84 11.17 1.95 -19.29
C TYR A 84 12.09 0.78 -19.64
N ILE A 85 11.93 0.17 -20.81
CA ILE A 85 12.76 -0.95 -21.26
C ILE A 85 14.24 -0.54 -21.34
N GLU A 86 14.54 0.58 -22.02
CA GLU A 86 15.90 1.10 -22.18
C GLU A 86 16.65 1.20 -20.85
N ARG A 87 15.98 1.69 -19.79
CA ARG A 87 16.60 1.81 -18.46
C ARG A 87 17.01 0.47 -17.87
N TYR A 88 16.20 -0.59 -18.07
CA TYR A 88 16.49 -1.91 -17.54
C TYR A 88 17.47 -2.71 -18.40
N LEU A 89 17.55 -2.44 -19.71
CA LEU A 89 18.57 -3.02 -20.58
C LEU A 89 20.00 -2.63 -20.13
N ASN A 90 20.17 -1.41 -19.61
CA ASN A 90 21.45 -0.96 -19.05
C ASN A 90 21.94 -1.80 -17.85
N TYR A 91 21.03 -2.51 -17.18
CA TYR A 91 21.35 -3.38 -16.05
C TYR A 91 21.62 -4.84 -16.45
N GLY A 92 21.67 -5.12 -17.76
CA GLY A 92 21.94 -6.46 -18.30
C GLY A 92 20.73 -7.38 -18.42
N MET A 93 19.51 -6.83 -18.35
CA MET A 93 18.29 -7.56 -18.72
C MET A 93 18.16 -7.59 -20.25
N THR A 94 17.49 -8.61 -20.80
CA THR A 94 17.18 -8.66 -22.23
C THR A 94 15.79 -8.14 -22.51
N GLU A 95 15.59 -7.60 -23.72
CA GLU A 95 14.28 -7.18 -24.20
C GLU A 95 13.29 -8.36 -24.22
N GLU A 96 13.78 -9.52 -24.64
CA GLU A 96 13.02 -10.78 -24.66
C GLU A 96 12.51 -11.17 -23.26
N GLU A 97 13.35 -11.02 -22.22
CA GLU A 97 12.92 -11.28 -20.85
C GLU A 97 11.78 -10.32 -20.46
N LEU A 98 11.95 -9.01 -20.64
CA LEU A 98 10.97 -8.01 -20.20
C LEU A 98 9.64 -8.06 -20.97
N LEU A 99 9.66 -8.37 -22.27
CA LEU A 99 8.48 -8.45 -23.13
C LEU A 99 7.80 -9.83 -23.14
N SER A 100 8.42 -10.87 -22.57
CA SER A 100 7.88 -12.24 -22.59
C SER A 100 6.57 -12.44 -21.81
N GLY A 101 6.10 -11.42 -21.08
CA GLY A 101 4.94 -11.53 -20.20
C GLY A 101 5.16 -12.47 -19.00
N LYS A 102 6.42 -12.81 -18.69
CA LYS A 102 6.79 -13.57 -17.50
C LYS A 102 6.48 -12.77 -16.24
N PRO A 103 6.13 -13.43 -15.12
CA PRO A 103 5.90 -12.75 -13.86
C PRO A 103 7.18 -12.09 -13.36
N ILE A 104 7.09 -10.80 -13.05
CA ILE A 104 8.16 -10.01 -12.47
C ILE A 104 8.03 -10.04 -10.95
N ILE A 105 9.01 -10.65 -10.29
CA ILE A 105 9.03 -10.88 -8.85
C ILE A 105 10.05 -9.97 -8.18
N GLY A 106 9.56 -9.07 -7.32
CA GLY A 106 10.40 -8.24 -6.46
C GLY A 106 10.79 -8.98 -5.18
N ILE A 107 12.09 -9.05 -4.90
CA ILE A 107 12.66 -9.56 -3.67
C ILE A 107 12.94 -8.38 -2.76
N ALA A 108 12.23 -8.33 -1.62
CA ALA A 108 12.41 -7.29 -0.63
C ALA A 108 13.60 -7.60 0.29
N GLN A 109 14.72 -6.93 0.04
CA GLN A 109 15.99 -7.23 0.69
C GLN A 109 16.21 -6.35 1.92
N SER A 110 16.30 -6.98 3.08
CA SER A 110 16.48 -6.32 4.38
C SER A 110 17.83 -6.62 5.05
N GLY A 111 18.62 -7.52 4.47
CA GLY A 111 19.90 -7.97 5.00
C GLY A 111 21.02 -6.97 4.78
N SER A 112 21.79 -6.70 5.83
CA SER A 112 22.89 -5.74 5.78
C SER A 112 23.86 -5.96 6.93
N ASP A 113 25.05 -5.38 6.83
CA ASP A 113 26.03 -5.46 7.91
C ASP A 113 25.58 -4.71 9.17
N ILE A 114 24.76 -3.67 9.02
CA ILE A 114 24.19 -3.00 10.20
C ILE A 114 23.06 -3.81 10.82
N ALA A 115 22.39 -4.72 10.13
CA ALA A 115 21.27 -5.52 10.64
C ALA A 115 21.67 -7.01 10.75
N PRO A 116 22.37 -7.42 11.84
CA PRO A 116 22.99 -8.74 11.93
C PRO A 116 21.96 -9.88 11.84
N CYS A 117 20.78 -9.71 12.43
CA CYS A 117 19.67 -10.67 12.35
C CYS A 117 19.26 -10.97 10.91
N ASN A 118 19.34 -9.96 10.04
CA ASN A 118 18.85 -10.05 8.66
C ASN A 118 20.00 -10.31 7.68
N ARG A 119 21.27 -10.25 8.11
CA ARG A 119 22.45 -10.35 7.23
C ARG A 119 22.42 -11.61 6.35
N HIS A 120 21.95 -12.73 6.89
CA HIS A 120 21.80 -13.99 6.14
C HIS A 120 20.87 -13.89 4.91
N HIS A 121 19.97 -12.89 4.84
CA HIS A 121 19.08 -12.70 3.70
C HIS A 121 19.84 -12.31 2.44
N GLN A 122 21.08 -11.80 2.54
CA GLN A 122 21.93 -11.58 1.38
C GLN A 122 22.29 -12.88 0.65
N VAL A 123 22.48 -13.96 1.40
CA VAL A 123 22.76 -15.29 0.83
C VAL A 123 21.46 -15.95 0.35
N LEU A 124 20.38 -15.82 1.13
CA LEU A 124 19.07 -16.38 0.76
C LEU A 124 18.51 -15.73 -0.50
N ALA A 125 18.65 -14.41 -0.67
CA ALA A 125 18.17 -13.69 -1.85
C ALA A 125 18.77 -14.25 -3.15
N LYS A 126 20.04 -14.67 -3.13
CA LYS A 126 20.67 -15.32 -4.30
C LYS A 126 19.99 -16.65 -4.65
N ARG A 127 19.66 -17.47 -3.65
CA ARG A 127 18.96 -18.75 -3.85
C ARG A 127 17.52 -18.54 -4.31
N VAL A 128 16.83 -17.56 -3.76
CA VAL A 128 15.47 -17.19 -4.16
C VAL A 128 15.45 -16.70 -5.61
N ARG A 129 16.41 -15.87 -6.01
CA ARG A 129 16.57 -15.43 -7.40
C ARG A 129 16.71 -16.60 -8.35
N GLU A 130 17.54 -17.58 -8.02
CA GLU A 130 17.72 -18.78 -8.84
C GLU A 130 16.43 -19.62 -8.92
N GLY A 131 15.73 -19.78 -7.80
CA GLY A 131 14.43 -20.45 -7.78
C GLY A 131 13.38 -19.77 -8.66
N ILE A 132 13.34 -18.44 -8.65
CA ILE A 132 12.44 -17.67 -9.53
C ILE A 132 12.81 -17.86 -11.01
N ARG A 133 14.10 -17.81 -11.36
CA ARG A 133 14.55 -18.03 -12.75
C ARG A 133 14.25 -19.46 -13.22
N SER A 134 14.46 -20.45 -12.36
CA SER A 134 14.14 -21.87 -12.61
C SER A 134 12.64 -22.09 -12.83
N ALA A 135 11.78 -21.32 -12.13
CA ALA A 135 10.33 -21.33 -12.32
C ALA A 135 9.86 -20.50 -13.53
N GLY A 136 10.77 -19.88 -14.28
CA GLY A 136 10.45 -19.09 -15.47
C GLY A 136 9.99 -17.65 -15.18
N GLY A 137 10.27 -17.11 -14.00
CA GLY A 137 10.03 -15.72 -13.64
C GLY A 137 11.26 -14.83 -13.77
N ILE A 138 11.04 -13.51 -13.69
CA ILE A 138 12.11 -12.50 -13.68
C ILE A 138 12.25 -11.97 -12.26
N ALA A 139 13.46 -11.99 -11.71
CA ALA A 139 13.72 -11.60 -10.33
C ALA A 139 14.41 -10.23 -10.25
N PHE A 140 13.78 -9.30 -9.54
CA PHE A 140 14.36 -7.99 -9.19
C PHE A 140 14.64 -7.93 -7.70
N ASP A 141 15.82 -7.45 -7.34
CA ASP A 141 16.22 -7.30 -5.94
C ASP A 141 16.22 -5.82 -5.57
N SER A 142 15.44 -5.46 -4.54
CA SER A 142 15.30 -4.08 -4.09
C SER A 142 15.65 -3.97 -2.61
N PRO A 143 16.65 -3.14 -2.24
CA PRO A 143 16.95 -2.88 -0.84
C PRO A 143 15.83 -2.06 -0.20
N HIS A 144 15.38 -2.47 0.98
CA HIS A 144 14.34 -1.78 1.74
C HIS A 144 14.92 -0.90 2.85
N ILE A 145 14.19 0.16 3.22
CA ILE A 145 14.56 1.07 4.31
C ILE A 145 14.72 0.25 5.59
N ARG A 146 15.85 0.46 6.28
CA ARG A 146 16.21 -0.35 7.44
C ARG A 146 15.87 0.38 8.72
N PHE A 147 14.81 -0.09 9.38
CA PHE A 147 14.53 0.28 10.75
C PHE A 147 15.27 -0.68 11.68
N LYS A 148 16.42 -0.23 12.19
CA LYS A 148 17.06 -0.93 13.31
C LYS A 148 16.62 -0.23 14.59
N ARG A 149 16.07 -1.00 15.55
CA ARG A 149 15.90 -0.46 16.90
C ARG A 149 17.28 -0.05 17.41
N PRO A 150 17.48 1.23 17.79
CA PRO A 150 18.70 1.64 18.49
C PRO A 150 18.90 0.75 19.71
N ARG A 151 20.15 0.44 20.08
CA ARG A 151 20.37 -0.10 21.41
C ARG A 151 19.97 0.97 22.44
N GLU A 152 19.39 0.52 23.55
CA GLU A 152 18.75 1.32 24.62
C GLU A 152 19.64 2.47 25.18
N ASP A 153 20.95 2.39 24.94
CA ASP A 153 22.05 3.25 25.37
C ASP A 153 22.23 4.55 24.56
N LEU A 154 21.43 4.79 23.53
CA LEU A 154 21.34 6.10 22.85
C LEU A 154 19.90 6.62 22.91
N ARG A 155 19.56 7.44 23.91
CA ARG A 155 18.21 8.02 24.13
C ARG A 155 18.25 9.55 24.27
N PRO A 156 17.14 10.31 24.13
CA PRO A 156 15.72 9.88 23.99
C PRO A 156 14.87 10.63 22.92
N ARG A 157 13.98 9.91 22.23
CA ARG A 157 12.51 10.11 22.29
C ARG A 157 11.80 9.03 21.46
N SER A 158 11.00 8.23 22.15
CA SER A 158 9.96 7.38 21.57
C SER A 158 8.76 8.23 21.17
N THR A 159 8.01 7.74 20.19
CA THR A 159 6.69 8.20 19.73
C THR A 159 6.69 9.23 18.59
N VAL A 160 7.20 8.83 17.42
CA VAL A 160 6.51 9.13 16.14
C VAL A 160 6.49 7.83 15.34
N THR A 161 5.39 7.10 15.48
CA THR A 161 5.06 5.94 14.65
C THR A 161 4.89 6.41 13.20
N LEU A 162 5.39 5.60 12.26
CA LEU A 162 5.24 5.72 10.82
C LEU A 162 3.84 6.21 10.39
N HIS A 163 3.78 7.38 9.77
CA HIS A 163 2.76 7.69 8.76
C HIS A 163 3.48 7.73 7.41
N ILE A 164 3.52 6.59 6.72
CA ILE A 164 3.66 6.62 5.26
C ILE A 164 2.24 6.86 4.76
N SER A 165 1.90 8.12 4.56
CA SER A 165 0.76 8.48 3.73
C SER A 165 1.21 8.32 2.28
N LEU A 166 0.49 7.45 1.56
CA LEU A 166 0.50 7.35 0.10
C LEU A 166 0.19 8.70 -0.54
#